data_AF-A0A2B2C459-F1
#
_entry.id   AF-A0A2B2C459-F1
#
_cell.length_a   1.000
_cell.length_b   1.000
_cell.length_c   1.000
_cell.angle_alpha   90.00
_cell.angle_beta   90.00
_cell.angle_gamma   90.00
#
_symmetry.space_group_name_H-M   'P 1'
#
loop_
_entity.id
_entity.type
_entity.pdbx_description
1 polymer ?
#
loop_
_entity_poly.entity_id
_entity_poly.type
_entity_poly.pdbx_seq_one_letter_code
_entity_poly.pdbx_strand_id
1 'polypeptide(L)'
;MIKVLTKRARMQYDVTIFQTPRYREHKGHKEVYRTMVPASSRKKCLEETFSRFNVTDRIPANYKGRFLSTGDIVLIDEGRGGQHYYQLKPGGWFPINRIVLL
;
A
#
# COMPACT_ATOMS: atom_id res chain seq x y z
N MET A 1 -13.37 11.39 -35.78
CA MET A 1 -13.32 10.49 -34.59
C MET A 1 -12.67 11.24 -33.44
N ILE A 2 -13.46 11.74 -32.49
CA ILE A 2 -12.92 12.41 -31.30
C ILE A 2 -12.53 11.33 -30.30
N LYS A 3 -11.22 11.14 -30.07
CA LYS A 3 -10.71 10.32 -28.97
C LYS A 3 -11.00 11.07 -27.66
N VAL A 4 -12.17 10.82 -27.07
CA VAL A 4 -12.43 11.22 -25.69
C VAL A 4 -11.52 10.37 -24.82
N LEU A 5 -10.38 10.94 -24.41
CA LEU A 5 -9.54 10.41 -23.34
C LEU A 5 -10.34 10.52 -22.04
N THR A 6 -11.16 9.51 -21.76
CA THR A 6 -11.83 9.38 -20.47
C THR A 6 -10.75 9.16 -19.42
N LYS A 7 -10.28 10.24 -18.80
CA LYS A 7 -9.39 10.21 -17.65
C LYS A 7 -10.10 9.34 -16.61
N ARG A 8 -9.60 8.12 -16.37
CA ARG A 8 -10.19 7.21 -15.38
C ARG A 8 -10.34 7.99 -14.07
N ALA A 9 -11.56 8.02 -13.54
CA ALA A 9 -11.85 8.71 -12.30
C ALA A 9 -10.86 8.22 -11.23
N ARG A 10 -10.17 9.15 -10.56
CA ARG A 10 -9.30 8.82 -9.43
C ARG A 10 -10.21 8.43 -8.27
N MET A 11 -10.12 7.18 -7.85
CA MET A 11 -10.80 6.65 -6.67
C MET A 11 -9.93 6.90 -5.44
N GLN A 12 -10.55 7.05 -4.27
CA GLN A 12 -9.83 7.06 -3.01
C GLN A 12 -9.77 5.64 -2.46
N TYR A 13 -8.55 5.14 -2.29
CA TYR A 13 -8.29 3.84 -1.69
C TYR A 13 -7.90 4.04 -0.23
N ASP A 14 -8.49 3.25 0.67
CA ASP A 14 -8.05 3.21 2.05
C ASP A 14 -6.89 2.22 2.17
N VAL A 15 -5.71 2.74 2.51
CA VAL A 15 -4.46 2.00 2.51
C VAL A 15 -3.96 1.86 3.93
N THR A 16 -3.78 0.62 4.36
CA THR A 16 -3.15 0.29 5.65
C THR A 16 -1.81 -0.40 5.41
N ILE A 17 -0.77 0.09 6.08
CA ILE A 17 0.60 -0.42 5.97
C ILE A 17 0.90 -1.27 7.21
N PHE A 18 1.39 -2.48 6.96
CA PHE A 18 1.84 -3.39 7.99
C PHE A 18 3.32 -3.70 7.82
N GLN A 19 4.05 -3.59 8.92
CA GLN A 19 5.49 -3.84 8.97
C GLN A 19 5.81 -4.73 10.16
N THR A 20 6.83 -5.59 10.01
CA THR A 20 7.44 -6.25 11.17
C THR A 20 8.20 -5.25 12.04
N PRO A 21 8.40 -5.47 13.35
CA PRO A 21 9.17 -4.57 14.19
C PRO A 21 10.63 -4.38 13.73
N ARG A 22 11.27 -5.43 13.21
CA ARG A 22 12.65 -5.38 12.73
C ARG A 22 12.74 -5.84 11.26
N TYR A 23 13.77 -5.35 10.58
CA TYR A 23 14.09 -5.81 9.23
C TYR A 23 14.35 -7.32 9.20
N ARG A 24 13.96 -7.97 8.11
CA ARG A 24 14.14 -9.41 7.83
C ARG A 24 13.34 -10.36 8.74
N GLU A 25 12.46 -9.84 9.59
CA GLU A 25 11.47 -10.67 10.25
C GLU A 25 10.36 -11.06 9.26
N HIS A 26 9.83 -12.27 9.43
CA HIS A 26 8.80 -12.83 8.54
C HIS A 26 7.42 -12.95 9.21
N LYS A 27 7.31 -12.58 10.49
CA LYS A 27 6.10 -12.68 11.32
C LYS A 27 6.00 -11.47 12.25
N GLY A 28 4.81 -11.26 12.81
CA GLY A 28 4.56 -10.18 13.77
C GLY A 28 4.35 -8.82 13.12
N HIS A 29 3.77 -8.81 11.91
CA HIS A 29 3.36 -7.59 11.25
C HIS A 29 2.39 -6.80 12.12
N LYS A 30 2.68 -5.51 12.29
CA LYS A 30 1.84 -4.55 13.01
C LYS A 30 1.43 -3.44 12.06
N GLU A 31 0.23 -2.92 12.26
CA GLU A 31 -0.19 -1.69 11.60
C GLU A 31 0.73 -0.54 12.03
N VAL A 32 1.36 0.10 11.06
CA VAL A 32 2.22 1.27 11.33
C VAL A 32 1.59 2.57 10.85
N TYR A 33 0.66 2.49 9.89
CA TYR A 33 0.01 3.66 9.33
C TYR A 33 -1.21 3.31 8.48
N ARG A 34 -2.21 4.19 8.48
CA ARG A 34 -3.38 4.12 7.60
C ARG A 34 -3.64 5.48 6.95
N THR A 35 -3.94 5.50 5.66
CA THR A 35 -4.17 6.74 4.91
C THR A 35 -5.02 6.50 3.67
N MET A 36 -5.68 7.57 3.19
CA MET A 36 -6.30 7.57 1.87
C MET A 36 -5.26 7.85 0.78
N VAL A 37 -5.30 7.08 -0.30
CA VAL A 37 -4.45 7.25 -1.48
C VAL A 37 -5.32 7.40 -2.74
N PRO A 38 -5.29 8.55 -3.42
CA PRO A 38 -6.03 8.73 -4.66
C PRO A 38 -5.30 8.06 -5.83
N ALA A 39 -5.93 7.08 -6.49
CA ALA A 39 -5.36 6.40 -7.65
C ALA A 39 -6.44 5.94 -8.65
N SER A 40 -6.01 5.57 -9.87
CA SER A 40 -6.92 5.10 -10.93
C SER A 40 -7.03 3.56 -10.99
N SER A 41 -6.26 2.85 -10.18
CA SER A 41 -6.28 1.39 -10.06
C SER A 41 -5.51 0.95 -8.81
N ARG A 42 -5.73 -0.29 -8.34
CA ARG A 42 -4.94 -0.91 -7.26
C ARG A 42 -3.44 -0.88 -7.54
N LYS A 43 -3.02 -1.21 -8.78
CA LYS A 43 -1.60 -1.14 -9.18
C LYS A 43 -1.02 0.27 -9.00
N LYS A 44 -1.75 1.30 -9.46
CA LYS A 44 -1.33 2.70 -9.27
C LYS A 44 -1.37 3.11 -7.80
N CYS A 45 -2.32 2.61 -7.02
CA CYS A 45 -2.36 2.83 -5.58
C CYS A 45 -1.10 2.28 -4.89
N LEU A 46 -0.67 1.06 -5.24
CA LEU A 46 0.56 0.46 -4.71
C LEU A 46 1.82 1.24 -5.11
N GLU A 47 1.91 1.68 -6.38
CA GLU A 47 3.02 2.52 -6.86
C GLU A 47 3.08 3.85 -6.09
N GLU A 48 1.94 4.53 -5.89
CA GLU A 48 1.92 5.79 -5.16
C GLU A 48 2.15 5.64 -3.66
N THR A 49 1.67 4.55 -3.08
CA THR A 49 1.99 4.19 -1.69
C THR A 49 3.49 3.99 -1.55
N PHE A 50 4.11 3.19 -2.43
CA PHE A 50 5.56 2.99 -2.41
C PHE A 50 6.34 4.30 -2.57
N SER A 51 5.96 5.15 -3.52
CA SER A 51 6.62 6.45 -3.71
C SER A 51 6.47 7.37 -2.50
N ARG A 52 5.29 7.43 -1.87
CA ARG A 52 5.04 8.29 -0.71
C ARG A 52 5.85 7.88 0.52
N PHE A 53 6.00 6.58 0.76
CA PHE A 53 6.65 6.06 1.97
C PHE A 53 8.13 5.72 1.80
N ASN A 54 8.70 5.87 0.60
CA ASN A 54 10.13 5.66 0.33
C ASN A 54 10.87 6.91 -0.16
N VAL A 55 10.20 8.07 -0.15
CA VAL A 55 10.82 9.37 -0.42
C VAL A 55 10.68 10.21 0.84
N THR A 56 11.80 10.54 1.48
CA THR A 56 11.85 11.23 2.78
C THR A 56 10.92 12.45 2.85
N ASP A 57 10.96 13.30 1.82
CA ASP A 57 10.17 14.55 1.78
C ASP A 57 8.65 14.32 1.62
N ARG A 58 8.23 13.11 1.24
CA ARG A 58 6.82 12.74 1.03
C ARG A 58 6.23 12.00 2.22
N ILE A 59 7.04 11.59 3.18
CA ILE A 59 6.58 10.81 4.33
C ILE A 59 5.80 11.72 5.28
N PRO A 60 4.56 11.32 5.67
CA PRO A 60 3.81 12.05 6.67
C PRO A 60 4.56 12.12 8.01
N ALA A 61 4.55 13.28 8.67
CA ALA A 61 5.26 13.48 9.94
C ALA A 61 4.78 12.57 11.08
N ASN A 62 3.54 12.07 11.00
CA ASN A 62 2.95 11.13 11.95
C ASN A 62 3.18 9.65 11.56
N TYR A 63 3.97 9.37 10.51
CA TYR A 63 4.34 8.02 10.13
C TYR A 63 5.30 7.42 11.14
N LYS A 64 4.93 6.29 11.74
CA LYS A 64 5.73 5.58 12.76
C LYS A 64 6.49 4.37 12.21
N GLY A 65 6.37 4.12 10.91
CA GLY A 65 7.04 3.02 10.24
C GLY A 65 8.42 3.41 9.69
N ARG A 66 9.09 2.42 9.11
CA ARG A 66 10.30 2.60 8.29
C ARG A 66 9.93 2.70 6.81
N PHE A 67 10.87 3.02 5.93
CA PHE A 67 10.65 2.86 4.49
C PHE A 67 10.13 1.45 4.16
N LEU A 68 9.22 1.37 3.19
CA LEU A 68 8.68 0.12 2.70
C LEU A 68 9.79 -0.72 2.08
N SER A 69 9.84 -1.97 2.51
CA SER A 69 10.88 -2.93 2.18
C SER A 69 10.28 -4.31 1.96
N THR A 70 11.07 -5.22 1.36
CA THR A 70 10.67 -6.61 1.17
C THR A 70 10.15 -7.23 2.47
N GLY A 71 8.98 -7.86 2.39
CA GLY A 71 8.28 -8.47 3.52
C GLY A 71 7.14 -7.62 4.08
N ASP A 72 7.17 -6.30 3.86
CA ASP A 72 6.11 -5.39 4.29
C ASP A 72 4.83 -5.62 3.48
N ILE A 73 3.70 -5.31 4.10
CA ILE A 73 2.38 -5.62 3.56
C ILE A 73 1.55 -4.35 3.46
N VAL A 74 0.81 -4.23 2.37
CA VAL A 74 -0.18 -3.19 2.15
C VAL A 74 -1.55 -3.83 2.01
N LEU A 75 -2.49 -3.39 2.82
CA LEU A 75 -3.92 -3.62 2.62
C LEU A 75 -4.49 -2.44 1.86
N ILE A 76 -5.26 -2.75 0.81
CA ILE A 76 -6.13 -1.81 0.12
C ILE A 76 -7.57 -2.21 0.41
N ASP A 77 -8.30 -1.34 1.11
CA ASP A 77 -9.73 -1.47 1.34
C ASP A 77 -10.50 -0.54 0.39
N GLU A 78 -11.36 -1.13 -0.43
CA GLU A 78 -12.22 -0.43 -1.39
C GLU A 78 -13.67 -0.30 -0.89
N GLY A 79 -13.92 -0.59 0.39
CA GLY A 79 -15.26 -0.69 0.96
C GLY A 79 -16.05 -1.82 0.28
N ARG A 80 -16.96 -1.46 -0.63
CA ARG A 80 -17.76 -2.44 -1.38
C ARG A 80 -16.93 -3.33 -2.31
N GLY A 81 -15.75 -2.87 -2.73
CA GLY A 81 -14.81 -3.65 -3.55
C GLY A 81 -14.00 -4.68 -2.75
N GLY A 82 -14.20 -4.75 -1.44
CA GLY A 82 -13.52 -5.66 -0.53
C GLY A 82 -12.09 -5.24 -0.18
N GLN A 83 -11.43 -6.12 0.56
CA GLN A 83 -10.09 -5.94 1.10
C GLN A 83 -9.07 -6.78 0.32
N HIS A 84 -7.97 -6.14 -0.07
CA HIS A 84 -6.93 -6.75 -0.91
C HIS A 84 -5.57 -6.58 -0.25
N TYR A 85 -4.90 -7.68 0.09
CA TYR A 85 -3.59 -7.66 0.71
C TYR A 85 -2.50 -7.90 -0.33
N TYR A 86 -1.42 -7.12 -0.22
CA TYR A 86 -0.25 -7.22 -1.09
C TYR A 86 1.01 -7.24 -0.25
N GLN A 87 1.89 -8.19 -0.50
CA GLN A 87 3.21 -8.22 0.10
C GLN A 87 4.26 -7.74 -0.90
N LEU A 88 5.17 -6.87 -0.44
CA LEU A 88 6.33 -6.49 -1.22
C LEU A 88 7.35 -7.64 -1.20
N LYS A 89 7.70 -8.16 -2.37
CA LYS A 89 8.71 -9.21 -2.56
C LYS A 89 9.74 -8.73 -3.58
N PRO A 90 10.88 -9.43 -3.75
CA PRO A 90 11.74 -9.21 -4.91
C PRO A 90 10.91 -9.32 -6.20
N GLY A 91 10.97 -8.31 -7.05
CA GLY A 91 10.16 -8.24 -8.28
C GLY A 91 8.83 -7.47 -8.14
N GLY A 92 8.47 -6.99 -6.95
CA GLY A 92 7.36 -6.06 -6.74
C GLY A 92 6.26 -6.56 -5.80
N TRP A 93 5.04 -6.11 -6.03
CA TRP A 93 3.88 -6.40 -5.18
C TRP A 93 3.18 -7.69 -5.60
N PHE A 94 2.98 -8.60 -4.65
CA PHE A 94 2.28 -9.87 -4.88
C PHE A 94 1.04 -9.96 -3.98
N PRO A 95 -0.12 -10.36 -4.53
CA PRO A 95 -1.32 -10.56 -3.72
C PRO A 95 -1.11 -11.69 -2.70
N ILE A 96 -1.67 -11.54 -1.51
CA ILE A 96 -1.71 -12.57 -0.47
C ILE A 96 -3.13 -12.71 0.07
N ASN A 97 -3.50 -13.91 0.52
CA ASN A 97 -4.89 -14.20 0.90
C ASN A 97 -5.29 -13.60 2.26
N ARG A 98 -4.35 -13.56 3.22
CA ARG A 98 -4.59 -13.03 4.56
C ARG A 98 -3.27 -12.73 5.27
N ILE A 99 -3.35 -11.88 6.28
CA ILE A 99 -2.28 -11.66 7.24
C ILE A 99 -2.68 -12.22 8.61
N VAL A 100 -1.72 -12.75 9.34
CA VAL A 100 -1.86 -13.02 10.76
C VAL A 100 -1.27 -11.84 11.49
N LEU A 101 -2.14 -10.98 12.04
CA LEU A 101 -1.75 -9.91 12.94
C LEU A 101 -1.50 -10.52 14.33
N LEU A 102 -0.40 -10.11 14.97
CA LEU A 102 -0.06 -10.48 16.35
C LEU A 102 -0.25 -9.28 17.27
#